data_AF-A0A2N8C9L2-F1
#
_entry.id   AF-A0A2N8C9L2-F1
#
_cell.length_a   1.000
_cell.length_b   1.000
_cell.length_c   1.000
_cell.angle_alpha   90.00
_cell.angle_beta   90.00
_cell.angle_gamma   90.00
#
_symmetry.space_group_name_H-M   'P 1'
#
loop_
_entity.id
_entity.type
_entity.pdbx_description
1 polymer ?
#
loop_
_entity_poly.entity_id
_entity_poly.type
_entity_poly.pdbx_seq_one_letter_code
_entity_poly.pdbx_strand_id
1 'polypeptide(L)'
;MAMTEEEAQAIGEFYAAVDRLKSLKIVRSDKYLGDIAEFLAKSELGMTIAESQRQEGYDGHIGERKLQVKYSGGTSNTVDAGDPSAYDDLVIILGPQSVLRPDKLSDPYVYYRIPSEVVKMKAAHADKKIRFSVRQIPQSYRVVSGRE
;
A
#
# COMPACT_ATOMS: atom_id res chain seq x y z
N MET A 1 -25.80 5.03 24.35
CA MET A 1 -25.14 6.35 24.38
C MET A 1 -25.48 7.07 23.08
N ALA A 2 -25.75 8.37 23.13
CA ALA A 2 -25.97 9.19 21.94
C ALA A 2 -24.62 9.71 21.43
N MET A 3 -24.50 9.95 20.12
CA MET A 3 -23.32 10.53 19.47
C MET A 3 -23.04 11.95 20.00
N THR A 4 -21.77 12.28 20.23
CA THR A 4 -21.36 13.64 20.63
C THR A 4 -21.24 14.57 19.42
N GLU A 5 -21.24 15.88 19.68
CA GLU A 5 -21.03 16.89 18.63
C GLU A 5 -19.62 16.79 18.02
N GLU A 6 -18.60 16.50 18.84
CA GLU A 6 -17.23 16.27 18.38
C GLU A 6 -17.12 15.04 17.47
N GLU A 7 -17.80 13.94 17.83
CA GLU A 7 -17.86 12.74 16.99
C GLU A 7 -18.53 13.04 15.64
N ALA A 8 -19.64 13.78 15.63
CA ALA A 8 -20.33 14.18 14.41
C ALA A 8 -19.47 15.08 13.52
N GLN A 9 -18.76 16.04 14.12
CA GLN A 9 -17.85 16.92 13.41
C GLN A 9 -16.69 16.15 12.78
N ALA A 10 -16.03 15.26 13.54
CA ALA A 10 -14.91 14.46 13.04
C ALA A 10 -15.33 13.56 11.86
N ILE A 11 -16.53 12.97 11.92
CA ILE A 11 -17.09 12.20 10.81
C ILE A 11 -17.33 13.09 9.58
N GLY A 12 -17.86 14.30 9.77
CA GLY A 12 -18.04 15.27 8.69
C GLY A 12 -16.73 15.68 8.01
N GLU A 13 -15.69 15.95 8.79
CA GLU A 13 -14.36 16.29 8.30
C GLU A 13 -13.72 15.14 7.50
N PHE A 14 -13.90 13.90 7.98
CA PHE A 14 -13.46 12.71 7.25
C PHE A 14 -14.11 12.62 5.87
N TYR A 15 -15.44 12.75 5.78
CA TYR A 15 -16.13 12.68 4.48
C TYR A 15 -15.76 13.84 3.55
N ALA A 16 -15.60 15.05 4.08
CA ALA A 16 -15.11 16.17 3.28
C ALA A 16 -13.71 15.91 2.70
N ALA A 17 -12.81 15.29 3.48
CA ALA A 17 -11.51 14.86 2.99
C ALA A 17 -11.63 13.78 1.92
N VAL A 18 -12.50 12.78 2.10
CA VAL A 18 -12.76 11.72 1.11
C VAL A 18 -13.32 12.31 -0.19
N ASP A 19 -14.26 13.25 -0.13
CA ASP A 19 -14.84 13.89 -1.31
C ASP A 19 -13.78 14.69 -2.10
N ARG A 20 -12.87 15.36 -1.38
CA ARG A 20 -11.71 16.01 -2.00
C ARG A 20 -10.80 14.99 -2.69
N LEU A 21 -10.54 13.83 -2.10
CA LEU A 21 -9.74 12.78 -2.72
C LEU A 21 -10.43 12.16 -3.95
N LYS A 22 -11.76 12.02 -3.91
CA LYS A 22 -12.58 11.55 -5.04
C LYS A 22 -12.55 12.53 -6.21
N SER A 23 -12.66 13.84 -5.95
CA SER A 23 -12.59 14.86 -7.01
C SER A 23 -11.23 14.92 -7.70
N LEU A 24 -10.16 14.63 -6.96
CA LEU A 24 -8.80 14.45 -7.48
C LEU A 24 -8.55 13.09 -8.13
N LYS A 25 -9.55 12.19 -8.15
CA LYS A 25 -9.48 10.80 -8.66
C LYS A 25 -8.42 9.93 -7.95
N ILE A 26 -8.04 10.29 -6.73
CA ILE A 26 -7.13 9.51 -5.87
C ILE A 26 -7.89 8.33 -5.26
N VAL A 27 -9.09 8.60 -4.75
CA VAL A 27 -10.01 7.59 -4.20
C VAL A 27 -11.13 7.35 -5.21
N ARG A 28 -11.52 6.09 -5.41
CA ARG A 28 -12.55 5.68 -6.38
C ARG A 28 -13.62 4.76 -5.77
N SER A 29 -13.36 4.23 -4.59
CA SER A 29 -14.19 3.28 -3.86
C SER A 29 -14.22 3.63 -2.37
N ASP A 30 -14.93 2.81 -1.58
CA ASP A 30 -14.92 2.94 -0.11
C ASP A 30 -13.70 2.25 0.53
N LYS A 31 -12.83 1.61 -0.26
CA LYS A 31 -11.56 1.01 0.17
C LYS A 31 -10.43 2.03 0.04
N TYR A 32 -10.56 3.14 0.74
CA TYR A 32 -9.72 4.34 0.57
C TYR A 32 -8.22 4.09 0.64
N LEU A 33 -7.77 3.25 1.57
CA LEU A 33 -6.34 2.94 1.73
C LEU A 33 -5.79 2.17 0.52
N GLY A 34 -6.59 1.27 -0.08
CA GLY A 34 -6.21 0.55 -1.29
C GLY A 34 -6.09 1.53 -2.46
N ASP A 35 -7.10 2.37 -2.66
CA ASP A 35 -7.08 3.37 -3.74
C ASP A 35 -5.90 4.35 -3.62
N ILE A 36 -5.60 4.82 -2.40
CA ILE A 36 -4.43 5.68 -2.14
C ILE A 36 -3.14 4.94 -2.47
N ALA A 37 -3.01 3.66 -2.08
CA ALA A 37 -1.82 2.86 -2.36
C ALA A 37 -1.62 2.68 -3.88
N GLU A 38 -2.68 2.33 -4.60
CA GLU A 38 -2.67 2.20 -6.06
C GLU A 38 -2.31 3.52 -6.75
N PHE A 39 -2.87 4.64 -6.27
CA PHE A 39 -2.56 5.97 -6.80
C PHE A 39 -1.08 6.33 -6.60
N LEU A 40 -0.52 6.06 -5.42
CA LEU A 40 0.88 6.29 -5.13
C LEU A 40 1.80 5.40 -5.98
N ALA A 41 1.47 4.10 -6.11
CA ALA A 41 2.20 3.19 -6.99
C ALA A 41 2.15 3.63 -8.46
N LYS A 42 0.99 4.10 -8.93
CA LYS A 42 0.85 4.67 -10.27
C LYS A 42 1.73 5.91 -10.45
N SER A 43 1.66 6.84 -9.51
CA SER A 43 2.30 8.15 -9.64
C SER A 43 3.83 8.08 -9.52
N GLU A 44 4.33 7.23 -8.62
CA GLU A 44 5.77 7.17 -8.31
C GLU A 44 6.49 6.01 -8.99
N LEU A 45 5.79 4.94 -9.38
CA LEU A 45 6.39 3.75 -10.02
C LEU A 45 5.96 3.56 -11.48
N GLY A 46 5.08 4.41 -12.02
CA GLY A 46 4.56 4.28 -13.38
C GLY A 46 3.63 3.07 -13.57
N MET A 47 2.98 2.60 -12.50
CA MET A 47 2.05 1.47 -12.55
C MET A 47 0.77 1.83 -13.32
N THR A 48 0.34 0.95 -14.21
CA THR A 48 -1.02 0.96 -14.77
C THR A 48 -1.94 0.15 -13.87
N ILE A 49 -3.03 0.77 -13.40
CA ILE A 49 -4.00 0.11 -12.51
C ILE A 49 -4.86 -0.84 -13.36
N ALA A 50 -5.09 -2.07 -12.87
CA ALA A 50 -5.93 -3.04 -13.56
C ALA A 50 -7.36 -2.49 -13.75
N GLU A 51 -7.91 -2.63 -14.97
CA GLU A 51 -9.23 -2.08 -15.32
C GLU A 51 -10.38 -2.72 -14.53
N SER A 52 -10.20 -3.99 -14.14
CA SER A 52 -11.15 -4.75 -13.36
C SER A 52 -10.66 -4.82 -11.91
N GLN A 53 -11.28 -4.04 -11.02
CA GLN A 53 -11.16 -4.21 -9.55
C GLN A 53 -11.70 -5.57 -9.05
N ARG A 54 -11.99 -6.51 -9.96
CA ARG A 54 -12.47 -7.88 -9.71
C ARG A 54 -11.51 -8.96 -10.24
N GLN A 55 -10.37 -8.59 -10.85
CA GLN A 55 -9.33 -9.58 -11.14
C GLN A 55 -8.68 -9.99 -9.82
N GLU A 56 -8.90 -11.24 -9.40
CA GLU A 56 -8.27 -11.76 -8.20
C GLU A 56 -6.75 -11.84 -8.39
N GLY A 57 -5.99 -11.27 -7.46
CA GLY A 57 -4.58 -11.60 -7.24
C GLY A 57 -3.54 -10.52 -7.54
N TYR A 58 -3.88 -9.44 -8.25
CA TYR A 58 -2.97 -8.29 -8.48
C TYR A 58 -3.75 -6.98 -8.69
N ASP A 59 -3.13 -5.85 -8.39
CA ASP A 59 -3.77 -4.52 -8.40
C ASP A 59 -3.40 -3.71 -9.67
N GLY A 60 -2.32 -4.07 -10.35
CA GLY A 60 -1.88 -3.37 -11.56
C GLY A 60 -0.68 -4.04 -12.23
N HIS A 61 -0.05 -3.33 -13.17
CA HIS A 61 1.13 -3.83 -13.88
C HIS A 61 2.11 -2.71 -14.26
N ILE A 62 3.39 -3.05 -14.41
CA ILE A 62 4.43 -2.22 -15.02
C ILE A 62 5.03 -3.02 -16.17
N GLY A 63 4.79 -2.59 -17.42
CA GLY A 63 5.02 -3.43 -18.59
C GLY A 63 4.18 -4.71 -18.47
N GLU A 64 4.82 -5.87 -18.68
CA GLU A 64 4.18 -7.18 -18.56
C GLU A 64 4.15 -7.75 -17.13
N ARG A 65 4.78 -7.06 -16.15
CA ARG A 65 4.89 -7.56 -14.77
C ARG A 65 3.66 -7.16 -13.97
N LYS A 66 2.99 -8.14 -13.36
CA LYS A 66 1.85 -7.96 -12.45
C LYS A 66 2.31 -7.53 -11.07
N LEU A 67 1.63 -6.55 -10.48
CA LEU A 67 1.95 -5.96 -9.19
C LEU A 67 0.81 -6.17 -8.18
N GLN A 68 1.15 -6.60 -6.97
CA GLN A 68 0.30 -6.43 -5.79
C GLN A 68 0.83 -5.27 -4.96
N VAL A 69 -0.02 -4.33 -4.59
CA VAL A 69 0.30 -3.15 -3.79
C VAL A 69 -0.27 -3.31 -2.38
N LYS A 70 0.54 -2.95 -1.38
CA LYS A 70 0.16 -2.94 0.03
C LYS A 70 0.63 -1.65 0.69
N TYR A 71 -0.26 -1.02 1.45
CA TYR A 71 0.04 0.19 2.21
C TYR A 71 0.08 -0.07 3.71
N SER A 72 1.05 0.54 4.39
CA SER A 72 1.09 0.65 5.85
C SER A 72 1.33 2.11 6.23
N GLY A 73 0.42 2.71 7.00
CA GLY A 73 0.51 4.11 7.40
C GLY A 73 0.11 4.36 8.85
N GLY A 74 0.21 3.34 9.71
CA GLY A 74 -0.17 3.45 11.12
C GLY A 74 0.55 2.43 11.99
N THR A 75 -0.13 1.97 13.03
CA THR A 75 0.44 1.15 14.12
C THR A 75 0.59 -0.34 13.80
N SER A 76 0.14 -0.80 12.63
CA SER A 76 0.33 -2.21 12.23
C SER A 76 1.81 -2.54 12.09
N ASN A 77 2.27 -3.53 12.86
CA ASN A 77 3.65 -3.99 12.87
C ASN A 77 3.98 -5.01 11.77
N THR A 78 3.01 -5.32 10.91
CA THR A 78 3.20 -6.21 9.76
C THR A 78 2.42 -5.73 8.53
N VAL A 79 2.89 -6.15 7.35
CA VAL A 79 2.18 -6.04 6.06
C VAL A 79 1.98 -7.44 5.49
N ASP A 80 0.74 -7.79 5.19
CA ASP A 80 0.36 -9.03 4.50
C ASP A 80 0.73 -8.94 3.01
N ALA A 81 1.52 -9.90 2.52
CA ALA A 81 2.00 -9.95 1.15
C ALA A 81 0.94 -10.43 0.15
N GLY A 82 -0.22 -10.90 0.60
CA GLY A 82 -1.19 -11.58 -0.27
C GLY A 82 -0.66 -12.92 -0.79
N ASP A 83 -1.16 -13.35 -1.94
CA ASP A 83 -0.73 -14.59 -2.61
C ASP A 83 0.37 -14.30 -3.65
N PRO A 84 1.65 -14.65 -3.37
CA PRO A 84 2.75 -14.39 -4.30
C PRO A 84 2.73 -15.29 -5.55
N SER A 85 1.78 -16.23 -5.67
CA SER A 85 1.57 -16.95 -6.93
C SER A 85 0.79 -16.13 -7.97
N ALA A 86 0.11 -15.05 -7.55
CA ALA A 86 -0.77 -14.28 -8.41
C ALA A 86 -0.16 -12.98 -8.98
N TYR A 87 1.06 -12.63 -8.56
CA TYR A 87 1.78 -11.43 -9.00
C TYR A 87 3.28 -11.70 -9.22
N ASP A 88 3.92 -10.82 -9.97
CA ASP A 88 5.36 -10.87 -10.24
C ASP A 88 6.16 -10.04 -9.22
N ASP A 89 5.60 -8.90 -8.79
CA ASP A 89 6.21 -8.01 -7.82
C ASP A 89 5.22 -7.59 -6.72
N LEU A 90 5.68 -7.61 -5.47
CA LEU A 90 5.01 -6.97 -4.34
C LEU A 90 5.54 -5.54 -4.17
N VAL A 91 4.63 -4.57 -4.21
CA VAL A 91 4.90 -3.19 -3.85
C VAL A 91 4.43 -2.93 -2.42
N ILE A 92 5.34 -2.52 -1.54
CA ILE A 92 5.01 -2.06 -0.19
C ILE A 92 5.25 -0.57 -0.10
N ILE A 93 4.23 0.18 0.34
CA ILE A 93 4.26 1.62 0.53
C ILE A 93 4.14 1.92 2.02
N LEU A 94 5.14 2.58 2.58
CA LEU A 94 5.15 3.00 3.98
C LEU A 94 4.87 4.50 4.06
N GLY A 95 3.74 4.85 4.67
CA GLY A 95 3.37 6.24 4.95
C GLY A 95 4.16 6.86 6.11
N PRO A 96 3.97 8.17 6.36
CA PRO A 96 4.73 8.93 7.36
C PRO A 96 4.62 8.37 8.78
N GLN A 97 3.45 7.82 9.12
CA GLN A 97 3.12 7.30 10.45
C GLN A 97 3.31 5.77 10.55
N SER A 98 3.89 5.13 9.54
CA SER A 98 4.10 3.68 9.57
C SER A 98 5.17 3.32 10.59
N VAL A 99 4.83 2.44 11.54
CA VAL A 99 5.82 1.84 12.46
C VAL A 99 6.81 0.91 11.74
N LEU A 100 6.55 0.56 10.48
CA LEU A 100 7.43 -0.26 9.64
C LEU A 100 8.54 0.54 8.97
N ARG A 101 8.48 1.87 9.05
CA ARG A 101 9.37 2.78 8.35
C ARG A 101 10.79 2.70 8.93
N PRO A 102 11.83 2.63 8.08
CA PRO A 102 13.21 2.78 8.56
C PRO A 102 13.44 4.15 9.19
N ASP A 103 14.29 4.20 10.20
CA ASP A 103 14.68 5.45 10.86
C ASP A 103 15.35 6.42 9.87
N LYS A 104 15.23 7.73 10.16
CA LYS A 104 15.98 8.81 9.50
C LYS A 104 15.71 9.01 7.99
N LEU A 105 14.55 8.63 7.49
CA LEU A 105 14.12 8.97 6.14
C LEU A 105 13.30 10.27 6.14
N SER A 106 13.55 11.16 5.19
CA SER A 106 12.80 12.42 5.03
C SER A 106 11.61 12.31 4.08
N ASP A 107 11.60 11.32 3.18
CA ASP A 107 10.56 11.17 2.17
C ASP A 107 9.19 10.91 2.80
N PRO A 108 8.10 11.58 2.42
CA PRO A 108 6.79 11.34 3.03
C PRO A 108 6.32 9.89 2.87
N TYR A 109 6.73 9.21 1.80
CA TYR A 109 6.43 7.81 1.53
C TYR A 109 7.70 7.03 1.18
N VAL A 110 7.79 5.78 1.64
CA VAL A 110 8.88 4.85 1.27
C VAL A 110 8.30 3.73 0.44
N TYR A 111 8.94 3.43 -0.68
CA TYR A 111 8.50 2.42 -1.64
C TYR A 111 9.48 1.26 -1.66
N TYR A 112 8.94 0.05 -1.70
CA TYR A 112 9.68 -1.17 -1.98
C TYR A 112 9.03 -1.90 -3.14
N ARG A 113 9.85 -2.52 -4.01
CA ARG A 113 9.40 -3.39 -5.09
C ARG A 113 10.15 -4.72 -5.00
N ILE A 114 9.49 -5.72 -4.43
CA ILE A 114 10.08 -7.00 -4.05
C ILE A 114 9.57 -8.08 -5.03
N PRO A 115 10.45 -8.78 -5.78
CA PRO A 115 10.03 -9.87 -6.65
C PRO A 115 9.31 -10.98 -5.88
N SER A 116 8.28 -11.57 -6.48
CA SER A 116 7.49 -12.62 -5.84
C SER A 116 8.31 -13.84 -5.43
N GLU A 117 9.38 -14.18 -6.17
CA GLU A 117 10.32 -15.23 -5.79
C GLU A 117 11.00 -14.95 -4.44
N VAL A 118 11.36 -13.68 -4.19
CA VAL A 118 11.93 -13.26 -2.90
C VAL A 118 10.87 -13.32 -1.80
N VAL A 119 9.62 -12.95 -2.12
CA VAL A 119 8.49 -13.09 -1.19
C VAL A 119 8.27 -14.56 -0.80
N LYS A 120 8.31 -15.48 -1.77
CA LYS A 120 8.12 -16.93 -1.57
C LYS A 120 9.21 -17.58 -0.72
N MET A 121 10.44 -17.05 -0.74
CA MET A 121 11.52 -17.52 0.13
C MET A 121 11.26 -17.27 1.63
N LYS A 122 10.30 -16.41 1.96
CA LYS A 122 9.98 -16.07 3.34
C LYS A 122 9.03 -17.10 3.95
N ALA A 123 9.40 -17.61 5.13
CA ALA A 123 8.52 -18.46 5.92
C ALA A 123 7.19 -17.76 6.24
N ALA A 124 6.09 -18.47 6.02
CA ALA A 124 4.76 -18.04 6.42
C ALA A 124 4.65 -17.95 7.95
N HIS A 125 3.76 -17.08 8.42
CA HIS A 125 3.37 -17.01 9.82
C HIS A 125 2.50 -18.21 10.21
N ALA A 126 2.18 -18.34 11.50
CA ALA A 126 1.39 -19.48 12.03
C ALA A 126 0.04 -19.69 11.32
N ASP A 127 -0.54 -18.63 10.77
CA ASP A 127 -1.79 -18.64 9.99
C ASP A 127 -1.58 -18.89 8.49
N LYS A 128 -0.39 -19.36 8.11
CA LYS A 128 0.02 -19.68 6.73
C LYS A 128 0.09 -18.48 5.78
N LYS A 129 0.05 -17.24 6.31
CA LYS A 129 0.21 -16.02 5.51
C LYS A 129 1.64 -15.50 5.54
N ILE A 130 2.14 -15.01 4.41
CA ILE A 130 3.44 -14.33 4.36
C ILE A 130 3.22 -12.87 4.78
N ARG A 131 3.90 -12.44 5.85
CA ARG A 131 3.87 -11.04 6.29
C ARG A 131 5.25 -10.50 6.62
N PHE A 132 5.52 -9.27 6.20
CA PHE A 132 6.75 -8.56 6.51
C PHE A 132 6.58 -7.67 7.75
N SER A 133 7.48 -7.80 8.73
CA SER A 133 7.64 -6.84 9.84
C SER A 133 8.82 -5.87 9.57
N VAL A 134 9.03 -4.86 10.44
CA VAL A 134 10.05 -3.79 10.30
C VAL A 134 11.37 -4.30 9.74
N ARG A 135 11.92 -5.35 10.34
CA ARG A 135 13.28 -5.84 10.04
C ARG A 135 13.32 -6.89 8.92
N GLN A 136 12.16 -7.21 8.36
CA GLN A 136 12.00 -8.27 7.37
C GLN A 136 11.76 -7.71 5.97
N ILE A 137 11.37 -6.44 5.83
CA ILE A 137 11.29 -5.78 4.52
C ILE A 137 12.73 -5.62 4.00
N PRO A 138 13.11 -6.29 2.90
CA PRO A 138 14.50 -6.30 2.47
C PRO A 138 14.88 -4.95 1.84
N GLN A 139 15.84 -4.27 2.46
CA GLN A 139 16.23 -2.90 2.12
C GLN A 139 16.84 -2.75 0.72
N SER A 140 17.40 -3.84 0.15
CA SER A 140 17.92 -3.88 -1.22
C SER A 140 16.85 -3.64 -2.29
N TYR A 141 15.58 -3.80 -1.95
CA TYR A 141 14.44 -3.59 -2.86
C TYR A 141 13.73 -2.25 -2.64
N ARG A 142 14.32 -1.34 -1.84
CA ARG A 142 13.80 0.02 -1.69
C ARG A 142 13.94 0.76 -3.02
N VAL A 143 12.84 1.30 -3.51
CA VAL A 143 12.83 2.18 -4.68
C VAL A 143 13.11 3.59 -4.21
N VAL A 144 14.17 4.20 -4.75
CA VAL A 144 14.42 5.63 -4.58
C VAL A 144 13.57 6.33 -5.64
N SER A 145 12.55 7.08 -5.21
CA SER A 145 11.81 7.94 -6.13
C SER A 145 12.79 8.99 -6.66
N GLY A 146 13.13 8.87 -7.94
CA GLY A 146 13.86 9.88 -8.68
C GLY A 146 12.85 10.60 -9.57
N ARG A 147 12.48 11.82 -9.19
CA ARG A 147 12.08 12.78 -10.22
C ARG A 147 13.38 13.22 -10.89
N GLU A 148 13.62 12.74 -12.11
CA GLU A 148 14.39 13.52 -13.09
C GLU A 148 13.54 14.69 -13.59
#